data_AF-A0A1U8KDM1-F1
#
_entry.id   AF-A0A1U8KDM1-F1
#
_cell.length_a   1.000
_cell.length_b   1.000
_cell.length_c   1.000
_cell.angle_alpha   90.00
_cell.angle_beta   90.00
_cell.angle_gamma   90.00
#
_symmetry.space_group_name_H-M   'P 1'
#
loop_
_entity.id
_entity.type
_entity.pdbx_description
1 polymer ?
#
loop_
_entity_poly.entity_id
_entity_poly.type
_entity_poly.pdbx_seq_one_letter_code
_entity_poly.pdbx_strand_id
1 'polypeptide(L)'
;MMNVLKESNTKKIDKKRRKDEFLSQLTEEEDEHEGFIDEVSAIRQATRESIQSQHEWHRREEFRRSTGGWDNIYEEGRSSHGSAREHNRERTSKSIPGESEFTLRGAIPELVRSKSSKQPKVNDSFLKSFRRKIGEAVSKFIIYERLPFQLASSPWLYNLIQVATEVGQGVKLPTPYEVSNVYLKSEYQRVHDWVNVLKTHWKELGATLMCDGWTNSLNQMHIINFLVYCSKGTIFWKSVDVSSVRSRDAEFYYRLLDSVVEEIGENYIVQIVTDNEAAMKAAGKKLMLKRQHLYWTSCAAHCLDLCLEDIGKKPSVAKVLDEAKKVTCFIYNHIWTVDLMKKYTQGKQILRPALTRFATHFIQLEEITRQKQGLREMFNSKEFKESKWGKQKSGPAYEAKKIVLGKDFWKKANDLIKVYEPLVRVLRLVDSDEKPTMGFIYEAVDRAKRAIQQNCRYFTEYEKIIDNRWNFMHSDLHSAGKIKYFI
;
A
#
# COMPACT_ATOMS: atom_id res chain seq x y z
N MET A 1 -65.60 -6.82 -32.15
CA MET A 1 -64.63 -7.80 -31.60
C MET A 1 -63.27 -7.82 -32.32
N MET A 2 -63.17 -7.55 -33.63
CA MET A 2 -61.90 -7.62 -34.37
C MET A 2 -60.90 -6.48 -34.10
N ASN A 3 -61.33 -5.29 -33.65
CA ASN A 3 -60.40 -4.16 -33.39
C ASN A 3 -59.62 -4.29 -32.06
N VAL A 4 -60.21 -4.91 -31.04
CA VAL A 4 -59.56 -5.12 -29.73
C VAL A 4 -58.44 -6.18 -29.81
N LEU A 5 -58.60 -7.18 -30.69
CA LEU A 5 -57.58 -8.21 -30.92
C LEU A 5 -56.37 -7.67 -31.69
N LYS A 6 -56.56 -6.73 -32.61
CA LYS A 6 -55.46 -6.06 -33.33
C LYS A 6 -54.62 -5.19 -32.40
N GLU A 7 -55.25 -4.41 -31.51
CA GLU A 7 -54.53 -3.58 -30.53
C GLU A 7 -53.81 -4.40 -29.45
N SER A 8 -54.37 -5.54 -29.05
CA SER A 8 -53.71 -6.50 -28.15
C SER A 8 -52.45 -7.10 -28.80
N ASN A 9 -52.53 -7.48 -30.08
CA ASN A 9 -51.41 -8.07 -30.80
C ASN A 9 -50.31 -7.05 -31.11
N THR A 10 -50.64 -5.81 -31.47
CA THR A 10 -49.63 -4.76 -31.68
C THR A 10 -48.93 -4.38 -30.37
N LYS A 11 -49.65 -4.30 -29.24
CA LYS A 11 -49.03 -4.09 -27.91
C LYS A 11 -48.14 -5.26 -27.46
N LYS A 12 -48.49 -6.51 -27.80
CA LYS A 12 -47.64 -7.68 -27.50
C LYS A 12 -46.39 -7.74 -28.37
N ILE A 13 -46.49 -7.39 -29.66
CA ILE A 13 -45.35 -7.34 -30.58
C ILE A 13 -44.37 -6.23 -30.15
N ASP A 14 -44.88 -5.06 -29.75
CA ASP A 14 -44.04 -3.95 -29.33
C ASP A 14 -43.37 -4.18 -27.94
N LYS A 15 -44.04 -4.91 -27.04
CA LYS A 15 -43.45 -5.36 -25.77
C LYS A 15 -42.39 -6.45 -25.96
N LYS A 16 -42.59 -7.34 -26.94
CA LYS A 16 -41.59 -8.37 -27.29
C LYS A 16 -40.35 -7.71 -27.93
N ARG A 17 -40.55 -6.79 -28.87
CA ARG A 17 -39.45 -6.04 -29.51
C ARG A 17 -38.60 -5.27 -28.50
N ARG A 18 -39.21 -4.55 -27.55
CA ARG A 18 -38.47 -3.85 -26.48
C ARG A 18 -37.76 -4.80 -25.51
N LYS A 19 -38.29 -6.00 -25.28
CA LYS A 19 -37.62 -7.01 -24.46
C LYS A 19 -36.43 -7.62 -25.19
N ASP A 20 -36.55 -7.82 -26.49
CA ASP A 20 -35.48 -8.38 -27.33
C ASP A 20 -34.37 -7.34 -27.56
N GLU A 21 -34.69 -6.04 -27.72
CA GLU A 21 -33.70 -4.92 -27.72
C GLU A 21 -33.00 -4.76 -26.35
N PHE A 22 -33.72 -4.97 -25.24
CA PHE A 22 -33.12 -4.93 -23.90
C PHE A 22 -32.20 -6.14 -23.65
N LEU A 23 -32.55 -7.32 -24.18
CA LEU A 23 -31.71 -8.52 -24.09
C LEU A 23 -30.50 -8.45 -25.01
N SER A 24 -30.58 -7.79 -26.18
CA SER A 24 -29.42 -7.56 -27.03
C SER A 24 -28.44 -6.56 -26.41
N GLN A 25 -28.94 -5.51 -25.73
CA GLN A 25 -28.09 -4.57 -24.96
C GLN A 25 -27.40 -5.25 -23.77
N LEU A 26 -28.04 -6.23 -23.13
CA LEU A 26 -27.42 -7.01 -22.05
C LEU A 26 -26.38 -8.04 -22.53
N THR A 27 -26.47 -8.49 -23.79
CA THR A 27 -25.49 -9.44 -24.35
C THR A 27 -24.29 -8.73 -24.99
N GLU A 28 -24.42 -7.46 -25.38
CA GLU A 28 -23.29 -6.62 -25.78
C GLU A 28 -22.45 -6.09 -24.59
N GLU A 29 -22.99 -6.10 -23.35
CA GLU A 29 -22.28 -5.70 -22.12
C GLU A 29 -21.48 -6.84 -21.45
N GLU A 30 -21.65 -8.10 -21.85
CA GLU A 30 -20.95 -9.25 -21.23
C GLU A 30 -19.58 -9.59 -21.85
N ASP A 31 -19.25 -9.06 -23.03
CA ASP A 31 -17.99 -9.37 -23.74
C ASP A 31 -16.82 -8.40 -23.43
N GLU A 32 -17.01 -7.38 -22.58
CA GLU A 32 -15.92 -6.49 -22.10
C GLU A 32 -15.33 -6.91 -20.74
N HIS A 33 -15.78 -8.03 -20.15
CA HIS A 33 -15.44 -8.41 -18.77
C HIS A 33 -14.24 -9.35 -18.58
N GLU A 34 -13.51 -9.74 -19.63
CA GLU A 34 -12.28 -10.54 -19.47
C GLU A 34 -11.07 -9.73 -18.94
N GLY A 35 -11.06 -8.39 -19.07
CA GLY A 35 -9.98 -7.54 -18.54
C GLY A 35 -10.07 -7.23 -17.04
N PHE A 36 -11.27 -7.28 -16.45
CA PHE A 36 -11.50 -6.88 -15.05
C PHE A 36 -11.21 -8.02 -14.04
N ILE A 37 -11.26 -9.28 -14.49
CA ILE A 37 -10.94 -10.46 -13.67
C ILE A 37 -9.44 -10.48 -13.32
N ASP A 38 -8.59 -9.99 -14.23
CA ASP A 38 -7.15 -9.87 -14.00
C ASP A 38 -6.81 -8.74 -13.01
N GLU A 39 -7.52 -7.60 -13.05
CA GLU A 39 -7.36 -6.52 -12.05
C GLU A 39 -7.82 -6.93 -10.65
N VAL A 40 -8.90 -7.70 -10.48
CA VAL A 40 -9.32 -8.22 -9.17
C VAL A 40 -8.30 -9.24 -8.63
N SER A 41 -7.64 -10.00 -9.50
CA SER A 41 -6.55 -10.92 -9.16
C SER A 41 -5.29 -10.14 -8.76
N ALA A 42 -4.91 -9.11 -9.52
CA ALA A 42 -3.80 -8.20 -9.24
C ALA A 42 -4.02 -7.42 -7.94
N ILE A 43 -5.23 -6.93 -7.68
CA ILE A 43 -5.62 -6.28 -6.43
C ILE A 43 -5.55 -7.25 -5.25
N ARG A 44 -5.95 -8.53 -5.44
CA ARG A 44 -5.79 -9.57 -4.41
C ARG A 44 -4.32 -9.93 -4.18
N GLN A 45 -3.49 -9.90 -5.21
CA GLN A 45 -2.05 -10.12 -5.12
C GLN A 45 -1.34 -8.95 -4.43
N ALA A 46 -1.59 -7.71 -4.84
CA ALA A 46 -1.12 -6.49 -4.19
C ALA A 46 -1.60 -6.40 -2.72
N THR A 47 -2.83 -6.87 -2.43
CA THR A 47 -3.32 -7.01 -1.05
C THR A 47 -2.48 -8.02 -0.27
N ARG A 48 -2.11 -9.18 -0.85
CA ARG A 48 -1.22 -10.15 -0.20
C ARG A 48 0.19 -9.59 -0.02
N GLU A 49 0.72 -8.87 -0.99
CA GLU A 49 2.07 -8.29 -0.97
C GLU A 49 2.19 -7.12 0.02
N SER A 50 1.16 -6.28 0.15
CA SER A 50 1.08 -5.22 1.16
C SER A 50 0.94 -5.80 2.58
N ILE A 51 0.08 -6.80 2.77
CA ILE A 51 -0.03 -7.55 4.02
C ILE A 51 1.32 -8.20 4.36
N GLN A 52 2.00 -8.76 3.36
CA GLN A 52 3.32 -9.39 3.52
C GLN A 52 4.41 -8.36 3.86
N SER A 53 4.40 -7.17 3.24
CA SER A 53 5.30 -6.04 3.55
C SER A 53 5.10 -5.53 4.97
N GLN A 54 3.84 -5.40 5.42
CA GLN A 54 3.51 -5.06 6.81
C GLN A 54 3.94 -6.16 7.80
N HIS A 55 3.77 -7.43 7.44
CA HIS A 55 4.30 -8.56 8.23
C HIS A 55 5.82 -8.60 8.26
N GLU A 56 6.51 -8.21 7.18
CA GLU A 56 7.97 -8.09 7.14
C GLU A 56 8.48 -6.90 7.95
N TRP A 57 7.75 -5.80 7.97
CA TRP A 57 8.03 -4.67 8.85
C TRP A 57 7.85 -5.07 10.33
N HIS A 58 6.74 -5.71 10.68
CA HIS A 58 6.52 -6.20 12.04
C HIS A 58 7.53 -7.28 12.46
N ARG A 59 7.93 -8.19 11.56
CA ARG A 59 9.02 -9.14 11.81
C ARG A 59 10.36 -8.44 12.04
N ARG A 60 10.67 -7.36 11.30
CA ARG A 60 11.86 -6.53 11.51
C ARG A 60 11.84 -5.86 12.89
N GLU A 61 10.70 -5.35 13.31
CA GLU A 61 10.54 -4.74 14.64
C GLU A 61 10.60 -5.76 15.79
N GLU A 62 10.00 -6.93 15.62
CA GLU A 62 10.09 -8.03 16.60
C GLU A 62 11.51 -8.60 16.69
N PHE A 63 12.21 -8.71 15.56
CA PHE A 63 13.62 -9.08 15.51
C PHE A 63 14.50 -8.06 16.22
N ARG A 64 14.32 -6.75 15.96
CA ARG A 64 15.04 -5.66 16.65
C ARG A 64 14.83 -5.70 18.17
N ARG A 65 13.61 -5.99 18.62
CA ARG A 65 13.28 -6.17 20.04
C ARG A 65 13.92 -7.42 20.64
N SER A 66 14.07 -8.49 19.84
CA SER A 66 14.69 -9.74 20.28
C SER A 66 16.22 -9.70 20.31
N THR A 67 16.86 -8.79 19.57
CA THR A 67 18.32 -8.67 19.49
C THR A 67 18.92 -7.58 20.38
N GLY A 68 18.10 -6.75 21.04
CA GLY A 68 18.55 -5.64 21.90
C GLY A 68 19.07 -6.04 23.30
N GLY A 69 19.51 -7.29 23.49
CA GLY A 69 19.87 -7.79 24.81
C GLY A 69 20.74 -9.03 24.80
N TRP A 70 21.79 -9.07 23.97
CA TRP A 70 22.83 -10.10 24.04
C TRP A 70 24.20 -9.49 23.70
N ASP A 71 24.68 -8.61 24.59
CA ASP A 71 26.11 -8.43 24.76
C ASP A 71 26.60 -9.56 25.71
N ASN A 72 27.56 -10.33 25.21
CA ASN A 72 28.36 -11.37 25.89
C ASN A 72 27.67 -12.71 26.25
N ILE A 73 28.07 -13.79 25.57
CA ILE A 73 28.93 -14.86 26.11
C ILE A 73 29.18 -15.90 24.98
N TYR A 74 30.47 -16.19 24.75
CA TYR A 74 30.99 -17.26 23.91
C TYR A 74 30.87 -18.64 24.59
N GLU A 75 30.97 -19.69 23.75
CA GLU A 75 31.11 -21.14 24.07
C GLU A 75 29.82 -21.80 24.61
N GLU A 76 29.30 -22.92 24.10
CA GLU A 76 29.94 -24.19 23.74
C GLU A 76 28.95 -25.06 22.91
N GLY A 77 29.46 -26.07 22.20
CA GLY A 77 28.77 -26.69 21.07
C GLY A 77 27.65 -27.70 21.38
N ARG A 78 26.91 -28.07 20.32
CA ARG A 78 26.85 -29.45 19.79
C ARG A 78 25.87 -29.55 18.61
N SER A 79 26.33 -30.29 17.61
CA SER A 79 25.64 -30.77 16.42
C SER A 79 24.45 -31.66 16.75
N SER A 80 23.37 -31.58 15.95
CA SER A 80 22.64 -32.77 15.50
C SER A 80 21.89 -32.54 14.19
N HIS A 81 21.85 -33.61 13.38
CA HIS A 81 21.50 -33.73 11.97
C HIS A 81 19.99 -33.81 11.65
N GLY A 82 19.68 -33.51 10.37
CA GLY A 82 18.62 -34.15 9.58
C GLY A 82 17.25 -33.48 9.64
N SER A 83 16.44 -33.37 8.58
CA SER A 83 16.44 -34.03 7.28
C SER A 83 15.56 -33.22 6.32
N ALA A 84 15.98 -33.13 5.06
CA ALA A 84 15.25 -32.51 3.96
C ALA A 84 14.09 -33.40 3.50
N ARG A 85 12.95 -32.78 3.14
CA ARG A 85 12.00 -33.34 2.16
C ARG A 85 11.55 -32.25 1.21
N GLU A 86 12.05 -32.35 -0.01
CA GLU A 86 11.58 -31.66 -1.21
C GLU A 86 10.21 -32.18 -1.63
N HIS A 87 9.33 -31.27 -2.03
CA HIS A 87 8.22 -31.60 -2.93
C HIS A 87 8.28 -30.69 -4.16
N ASN A 88 8.66 -31.33 -5.28
CA ASN A 88 8.59 -30.84 -6.64
C ASN A 88 7.15 -30.43 -7.02
N ARG A 89 6.99 -29.28 -7.65
CA ARG A 89 5.89 -29.04 -8.62
C ARG A 89 6.37 -28.12 -9.73
N GLU A 90 6.39 -28.70 -10.93
CA GLU A 90 6.77 -28.11 -12.20
C GLU A 90 5.90 -26.90 -12.55
N ARG A 91 6.52 -25.83 -13.05
CA ARG A 91 5.83 -24.69 -13.68
C ARG A 91 6.10 -24.73 -15.17
N THR A 92 5.04 -24.91 -15.95
CA THR A 92 5.02 -24.69 -17.40
C THR A 92 5.05 -23.19 -17.69
N SER A 93 6.03 -22.76 -18.45
CA SER A 93 6.18 -21.40 -18.95
C SER A 93 5.44 -21.23 -20.28
N LYS A 94 4.55 -20.24 -20.37
CA LYS A 94 4.14 -19.64 -21.63
C LYS A 94 4.27 -18.13 -21.53
N SER A 95 5.11 -17.59 -22.41
CA SER A 95 5.40 -16.18 -22.64
C SER A 95 4.41 -15.60 -23.65
N ILE A 96 3.85 -14.41 -23.37
CA ILE A 96 3.26 -13.49 -24.37
C ILE A 96 3.60 -12.04 -23.94
N PRO A 97 3.83 -11.09 -24.88
CA PRO A 97 4.71 -9.94 -24.70
C PRO A 97 4.01 -8.59 -24.50
N GLY A 98 4.67 -7.72 -23.72
CA GLY A 98 4.98 -6.33 -24.05
C GLY A 98 3.85 -5.33 -24.23
N GLU A 99 3.48 -4.64 -23.15
CA GLU A 99 3.07 -3.24 -23.19
C GLU A 99 3.99 -2.42 -22.25
N SER A 100 4.44 -1.27 -22.75
CA SER A 100 5.46 -0.42 -22.18
C SER A 100 4.93 0.35 -20.97
N GLU A 101 5.21 -0.16 -19.78
CA GLU A 101 4.89 0.50 -18.52
C GLU A 101 6.03 1.43 -18.10
N PHE A 102 5.74 2.73 -18.00
CA PHE A 102 6.70 3.79 -17.70
C PHE A 102 7.08 3.75 -16.20
N THR A 103 8.08 2.93 -15.87
CA THR A 103 8.68 2.86 -14.54
C THR A 103 10.02 3.61 -14.52
N LEU A 104 10.56 3.92 -13.33
CA LEU A 104 11.89 4.52 -13.07
C LEU A 104 13.09 3.76 -13.71
N ARG A 105 12.83 2.80 -14.61
CA ARG A 105 13.78 2.14 -15.51
C ARG A 105 14.52 3.08 -16.46
N GLY A 106 14.14 4.36 -16.57
CA GLY A 106 14.91 5.37 -17.31
C GLY A 106 16.33 5.61 -16.75
N ALA A 107 16.66 5.07 -15.57
CA ALA A 107 18.01 5.04 -15.00
C ALA A 107 18.81 3.76 -15.32
N ILE A 108 18.27 2.82 -16.10
CA ILE A 108 19.02 1.67 -16.60
C ILE A 108 19.81 2.14 -17.82
N PRO A 109 21.15 1.97 -17.86
CA PRO A 109 21.92 2.28 -19.06
C PRO A 109 21.34 1.55 -20.28
N GLU A 110 21.05 2.28 -21.36
CA GLU A 110 20.72 1.66 -22.65
C GLU A 110 21.92 0.83 -23.10
N LEU A 111 21.77 -0.49 -23.06
CA LEU A 111 22.78 -1.41 -23.56
C LEU A 111 22.80 -1.33 -25.09
N VAL A 112 23.91 -0.83 -25.64
CA VAL A 112 24.26 -1.00 -27.05
C VAL A 112 24.25 -2.49 -27.36
N ARG A 113 23.27 -2.95 -28.16
CA ARG A 113 23.27 -4.31 -28.71
C ARG A 113 24.43 -4.43 -29.69
N SER A 114 25.50 -5.13 -29.30
CA SER A 114 26.58 -5.51 -30.22
C SER A 114 26.08 -6.56 -31.23
N LYS A 115 26.49 -6.40 -32.49
CA LYS A 115 26.13 -7.30 -33.59
C LYS A 115 26.76 -8.68 -33.40
N SER A 116 25.92 -9.70 -33.56
CA SER A 116 26.16 -11.15 -33.67
C SER A 116 27.58 -11.68 -33.47
N SER A 117 27.79 -12.43 -32.39
CA SER A 117 28.67 -13.60 -32.38
C SER A 117 27.84 -14.83 -31.99
N LYS A 118 27.90 -15.90 -32.80
CA LYS A 118 27.20 -17.16 -32.54
C LYS A 118 27.74 -17.75 -31.22
N GLN A 119 26.94 -17.78 -30.17
CA GLN A 119 27.32 -18.41 -28.89
C GLN A 119 27.48 -19.93 -29.06
N PRO A 120 28.58 -20.53 -28.59
CA PRO A 120 28.68 -21.98 -28.41
C PRO A 120 27.68 -22.46 -27.35
N LYS A 121 27.00 -23.58 -27.58
CA LYS A 121 26.09 -24.19 -26.60
C LYS A 121 26.92 -24.69 -25.41
N VAL A 122 26.89 -23.96 -24.30
CA VAL A 122 27.48 -24.40 -23.02
C VAL A 122 26.64 -25.55 -22.46
N ASN A 123 27.31 -26.62 -22.02
CA ASN A 123 26.69 -27.81 -21.44
C ASN A 123 25.88 -27.44 -20.18
N ASP A 124 24.63 -27.89 -20.10
CA ASP A 124 23.64 -27.55 -19.07
C ASP A 124 24.14 -27.85 -17.64
N SER A 125 25.01 -28.84 -17.49
CA SER A 125 25.66 -29.17 -16.21
C SER A 125 26.59 -28.07 -15.70
N PHE A 126 27.30 -27.39 -16.60
CA PHE A 126 28.18 -26.26 -16.26
C PHE A 126 27.37 -25.05 -15.83
N LEU A 127 26.30 -24.72 -16.56
CA LEU A 127 25.40 -23.62 -16.20
C LEU A 127 24.74 -23.84 -14.82
N LYS A 128 24.32 -25.08 -14.53
CA LYS A 128 23.83 -25.47 -13.19
C LYS A 128 24.89 -25.27 -12.11
N SER A 129 26.14 -25.64 -12.38
CA SER A 129 27.25 -25.47 -11.44
C SER A 129 27.58 -23.99 -11.16
N PHE A 130 27.54 -23.12 -12.18
CA PHE A 130 27.75 -21.69 -12.04
C PHE A 130 26.61 -21.01 -11.29
N ARG A 131 25.36 -21.39 -11.62
CA ARG A 131 24.17 -20.94 -10.90
C ARG A 131 24.25 -21.28 -9.42
N ARG A 132 24.70 -22.49 -9.08
CA ARG A 132 24.90 -22.90 -7.68
C ARG A 132 25.94 -22.02 -6.97
N LYS A 133 27.10 -21.80 -7.59
CA LYS A 133 28.17 -20.97 -6.98
C LYS A 133 27.72 -19.53 -6.72
N ILE A 134 27.06 -18.90 -7.70
CA ILE A 134 26.51 -17.54 -7.53
C ILE A 134 25.42 -17.55 -6.45
N GLY A 135 24.52 -18.54 -6.49
CA GLY A 135 23.47 -18.70 -5.48
C GLY A 135 24.03 -18.78 -4.06
N GLU A 136 25.04 -19.63 -3.83
CA GLU A 136 25.71 -19.76 -2.54
C GLU A 136 26.38 -18.45 -2.09
N ALA A 137 27.08 -17.75 -2.99
CA ALA A 137 27.74 -16.49 -2.65
C ALA A 137 26.74 -15.39 -2.28
N VAL A 138 25.69 -15.21 -3.09
CA VAL A 138 24.62 -14.23 -2.83
C VAL A 138 23.86 -14.58 -1.56
N SER A 139 23.53 -15.85 -1.34
CA SER A 139 22.85 -16.30 -0.11
C SER A 139 23.70 -16.04 1.13
N LYS A 140 25.00 -16.33 1.10
CA LYS A 140 25.91 -16.02 2.21
C LYS A 140 25.93 -14.52 2.49
N PHE A 141 26.11 -13.69 1.47
CA PHE A 141 26.09 -12.23 1.63
C PHE A 141 24.79 -11.76 2.29
N ILE A 142 23.64 -12.20 1.79
CA ILE A 142 22.33 -11.79 2.34
C ILE A 142 22.13 -12.28 3.78
N ILE A 143 22.46 -13.54 4.08
CA ILE A 143 22.20 -14.15 5.39
C ILE A 143 23.14 -13.57 6.46
N TYR A 144 24.45 -13.54 6.18
CA TYR A 144 25.44 -13.10 7.16
C TYR A 144 25.40 -11.59 7.40
N GLU A 145 25.14 -10.80 6.37
CA GLU A 145 24.97 -9.33 6.50
C GLU A 145 23.53 -8.93 6.90
N ARG A 146 22.65 -9.90 7.13
CA ARG A 146 21.25 -9.70 7.57
C ARG A 146 20.46 -8.78 6.65
N LEU A 147 20.69 -8.91 5.35
CA LEU A 147 20.02 -8.11 4.33
C LEU A 147 18.65 -8.70 3.98
N PRO A 148 17.72 -7.88 3.44
CA PRO A 148 16.44 -8.38 2.94
C PRO A 148 16.64 -9.38 1.80
N PHE A 149 15.96 -10.52 1.84
CA PHE A 149 16.02 -11.53 0.77
C PHE A 149 15.60 -10.99 -0.61
N GLN A 150 14.80 -9.93 -0.65
CA GLN A 150 14.40 -9.25 -1.88
C GLN A 150 15.59 -8.71 -2.70
N LEU A 151 16.75 -8.45 -2.06
CA LEU A 151 17.96 -8.03 -2.78
C LEU A 151 18.45 -9.06 -3.80
N ALA A 152 18.13 -10.35 -3.63
CA ALA A 152 18.45 -11.37 -4.63
C ALA A 152 17.76 -11.13 -5.99
N SER A 153 16.68 -10.34 -6.00
CA SER A 153 15.95 -9.93 -7.21
C SER A 153 16.25 -8.48 -7.61
N SER A 154 17.21 -7.82 -6.96
CA SER A 154 17.56 -6.42 -7.25
C SER A 154 18.22 -6.30 -8.62
N PRO A 155 17.76 -5.39 -9.50
CA PRO A 155 18.45 -5.07 -10.75
C PRO A 155 19.90 -4.59 -10.51
N TRP A 156 20.16 -3.95 -9.37
CA TRP A 156 21.50 -3.48 -9.01
C TRP A 156 22.46 -4.62 -8.69
N LEU A 157 21.96 -5.74 -8.13
CA LEU A 157 22.78 -6.93 -7.91
C LEU A 157 23.18 -7.54 -9.26
N TYR A 158 22.26 -7.57 -10.23
CA TYR A 158 22.57 -8.01 -11.59
C TYR A 158 23.65 -7.12 -12.23
N ASN A 159 23.50 -5.80 -12.15
CA ASN A 159 24.49 -4.86 -12.69
C ASN A 159 25.86 -5.02 -12.02
N LEU A 160 25.89 -5.20 -10.69
CA LEU A 160 27.13 -5.46 -9.96
C LEU A 160 27.84 -6.72 -10.47
N ILE A 161 27.09 -7.81 -10.71
CA ILE A 161 27.65 -9.06 -11.26
C ILE A 161 28.17 -8.81 -12.68
N GLN A 162 27.44 -8.09 -13.52
CA GLN A 162 27.87 -7.78 -14.88
C GLN A 162 29.17 -6.97 -14.88
N VAL A 163 29.25 -5.89 -14.10
CA VAL A 163 30.46 -5.08 -13.97
C VAL A 163 31.62 -5.92 -13.39
N ALA A 164 31.36 -6.76 -12.40
CA ALA A 164 32.38 -7.67 -11.86
C ALA A 164 32.93 -8.64 -12.91
N THR A 165 32.09 -9.12 -13.84
CA THR A 165 32.54 -9.96 -14.96
C THR A 165 33.33 -9.17 -16.00
N GLU A 166 33.00 -7.89 -16.22
CA GLU A 166 33.69 -7.02 -17.17
C GLU A 166 35.09 -6.60 -16.69
N VAL A 167 35.22 -6.23 -15.41
CA VAL A 167 36.51 -5.79 -14.84
C VAL A 167 37.49 -6.94 -14.56
N GLY A 168 36.97 -8.16 -14.39
CA GLY A 168 37.77 -9.36 -14.19
C GLY A 168 38.39 -9.48 -12.79
N GLN A 169 39.31 -10.44 -12.65
CA GLN A 169 39.96 -10.73 -11.38
C GLN A 169 41.06 -9.71 -11.04
N GLY A 170 41.20 -9.37 -9.76
CA GLY A 170 42.26 -8.48 -9.26
C GLY A 170 41.80 -7.06 -8.92
N VAL A 171 40.57 -6.68 -9.30
CA VAL A 171 39.97 -5.41 -8.87
C VAL A 171 39.47 -5.53 -7.43
N LYS A 172 39.91 -4.60 -6.57
CA LYS A 172 39.46 -4.52 -5.18
C LYS A 172 38.08 -3.88 -5.12
N LEU A 173 37.24 -4.40 -4.23
CA LEU A 173 35.97 -3.75 -3.89
C LEU A 173 36.24 -2.38 -3.23
N PRO A 174 35.33 -1.41 -3.40
CA PRO A 174 35.48 -0.11 -2.78
C PRO A 174 35.45 -0.23 -1.26
N THR A 175 36.24 0.60 -0.60
CA THR A 175 36.21 0.75 0.86
C THR A 175 34.92 1.45 1.29
N PRO A 176 34.48 1.28 2.56
CA PRO A 176 33.32 2.01 3.09
C PRO A 176 33.44 3.53 2.91
N TYR A 177 34.66 4.07 3.06
CA TYR A 177 34.95 5.50 2.84
C TYR A 177 34.71 5.92 1.39
N GLU A 178 35.20 5.16 0.41
CA GLU A 178 34.98 5.47 -1.00
C GLU A 178 33.49 5.41 -1.34
N VAL A 179 32.75 4.43 -0.80
CA VAL A 179 31.30 4.36 -0.98
C VAL A 179 30.61 5.60 -0.41
N SER A 180 30.91 6.00 0.83
CA SER A 180 30.23 7.11 1.50
C SER A 180 30.64 8.50 1.01
N ASN A 181 31.86 8.68 0.49
CA ASN A 181 32.41 10.02 0.21
C ASN A 181 32.70 10.26 -1.27
N VAL A 182 33.02 9.22 -2.05
CA VAL A 182 33.38 9.34 -3.47
C VAL A 182 32.19 8.94 -4.32
N TYR A 183 31.77 7.67 -4.22
CA TYR A 183 30.69 7.14 -5.06
C TYR A 183 29.32 7.73 -4.70
N LEU A 184 29.05 8.01 -3.42
CA LEU A 184 27.82 8.71 -3.04
C LEU A 184 27.73 10.12 -3.64
N LYS A 185 28.83 10.88 -3.68
CA LYS A 185 28.85 12.21 -4.31
C LYS A 185 28.68 12.13 -5.81
N SER A 186 29.35 11.17 -6.44
CA SER A 186 29.21 10.91 -7.88
C SER A 186 27.78 10.53 -8.24
N GLU A 187 27.15 9.67 -7.44
CA GLU A 187 25.77 9.24 -7.65
C GLU A 187 24.79 10.38 -7.39
N TYR A 188 25.03 11.20 -6.36
CA TYR A 188 24.24 12.42 -6.13
C TYR A 188 24.30 13.35 -7.33
N GLN A 189 25.49 13.62 -7.88
CA GLN A 189 25.62 14.48 -9.06
C GLN A 189 24.90 13.89 -10.27
N ARG A 190 25.05 12.58 -10.50
CA ARG A 190 24.36 11.88 -11.59
C ARG A 190 22.84 12.01 -11.47
N VAL A 191 22.28 11.81 -10.27
CA VAL A 191 20.85 11.97 -10.01
C VAL A 191 20.45 13.44 -10.14
N HIS A 192 21.25 14.38 -9.66
CA HIS A 192 21.00 15.81 -9.77
C HIS A 192 20.93 16.27 -11.24
N ASP A 193 21.86 15.81 -12.08
CA ASP A 193 21.87 16.12 -13.52
C ASP A 193 20.64 15.52 -14.21
N TRP A 194 20.27 14.29 -13.85
CA TRP A 194 19.03 13.66 -14.34
C TRP A 194 17.77 14.44 -13.91
N VAL A 195 17.71 14.92 -12.67
CA VAL A 195 16.62 15.79 -12.19
C VAL A 195 16.57 17.10 -12.99
N ASN A 196 17.72 17.69 -13.33
CA ASN A 196 17.77 18.90 -14.15
C ASN A 196 17.22 18.67 -15.57
N VAL A 197 17.41 17.47 -16.14
CA VAL A 197 16.75 17.08 -17.40
C VAL A 197 15.24 16.94 -17.21
N LEU A 198 14.77 16.44 -16.07
CA LEU A 198 13.32 16.39 -15.80
C LEU A 198 12.72 17.78 -15.59
N LYS A 199 13.45 18.72 -14.98
CA LYS A 199 13.01 20.11 -14.78
C LYS A 199 12.64 20.82 -16.08
N THR A 200 13.27 20.50 -17.20
CA THR A 200 12.92 21.11 -18.50
C THR A 200 11.47 20.83 -18.89
N HIS A 201 10.96 19.64 -18.54
CA HIS A 201 9.58 19.23 -18.79
C HIS A 201 8.59 19.91 -17.84
N TRP A 202 9.02 20.29 -16.63
CA TRP A 202 8.14 20.96 -15.67
C TRP A 202 7.68 22.33 -16.13
N LYS A 203 8.45 22.98 -17.02
CA LYS A 203 8.05 24.26 -17.63
C LYS A 203 6.79 24.14 -18.49
N GLU A 204 6.64 23.01 -19.18
CA GLU A 204 5.52 22.77 -20.10
C GLU A 204 4.37 22.03 -19.42
N LEU A 205 4.69 21.05 -18.57
CA LEU A 205 3.72 20.14 -17.97
C LEU A 205 3.23 20.60 -16.60
N GLY A 206 3.99 21.49 -15.95
CA GLY A 206 3.84 21.79 -14.53
C GLY A 206 4.29 20.65 -13.63
N ALA A 207 4.49 20.98 -12.36
CA ALA A 207 4.83 20.03 -11.31
C ALA A 207 3.97 20.23 -10.06
N THR A 208 3.78 19.15 -9.32
CA THR A 208 3.09 19.13 -8.03
C THR A 208 4.10 18.93 -6.92
N LEU A 209 4.18 19.88 -5.99
CA LEU A 209 4.96 19.74 -4.77
C LEU A 209 4.11 19.02 -3.72
N MET A 210 4.56 17.86 -3.26
CA MET A 210 3.92 17.10 -2.20
C MET A 210 4.75 17.23 -0.92
N CYS A 211 4.06 17.50 0.19
CA CYS A 211 4.66 17.65 1.50
C CYS A 211 4.01 16.65 2.46
N ASP A 212 4.82 15.77 3.03
CA ASP A 212 4.37 14.76 4.00
C ASP A 212 5.20 14.84 5.29
N GLY A 213 4.52 15.03 6.40
CA GLY A 213 5.12 15.12 7.72
C GLY A 213 4.89 13.85 8.52
N TRP A 214 5.94 13.32 9.15
CA TRP A 214 5.77 12.23 10.10
C TRP A 214 6.46 12.52 11.43
N THR A 215 5.84 11.99 12.48
CA THR A 215 6.30 12.12 13.86
C THR A 215 6.63 10.74 14.40
N ASN A 216 7.86 10.55 14.85
CA ASN A 216 8.23 9.41 15.64
C ASN A 216 8.00 9.70 17.13
N SER A 217 6.98 9.07 17.72
CA SER A 217 6.67 9.24 19.13
C SER A 217 7.75 8.69 20.08
N LEU A 218 8.64 7.80 19.62
CA LEU A 218 9.67 7.17 20.47
C LEU A 218 10.84 8.10 20.78
N ASN A 219 11.26 8.90 19.79
CA ASN A 219 12.41 9.81 19.92
C ASN A 219 12.03 11.28 19.68
N GLN A 220 10.73 11.58 19.58
CA GLN A 220 10.18 12.91 19.27
C GLN A 220 10.73 13.51 17.97
N MET A 221 11.20 12.67 17.05
CA MET A 221 11.72 13.12 15.77
C MET A 221 10.58 13.50 14.85
N HIS A 222 10.65 14.71 14.30
CA HIS A 222 9.68 15.27 13.38
C HIS A 222 10.36 15.60 12.07
N ILE A 223 9.97 14.89 11.02
CA ILE A 223 10.57 15.03 9.69
C ILE A 223 9.48 15.44 8.70
N ILE A 224 9.81 16.39 7.83
CA ILE A 224 8.96 16.81 6.71
C ILE A 224 9.66 16.44 5.41
N ASN A 225 9.02 15.60 4.61
CA ASN A 225 9.49 15.17 3.32
C ASN A 225 8.85 16.01 2.21
N PHE A 226 9.66 16.39 1.23
CA PHE A 226 9.22 17.06 0.02
C PHE A 226 9.45 16.15 -1.18
N LEU A 227 8.40 15.93 -1.95
CA LEU A 227 8.45 15.22 -3.23
C LEU A 227 7.94 16.14 -4.33
N VAL A 228 8.52 16.02 -5.52
CA VAL A 228 8.05 16.73 -6.72
C VAL A 228 7.53 15.70 -7.71
N TYR A 229 6.25 15.79 -8.03
CA TYR A 229 5.60 14.94 -9.00
C TYR A 229 5.41 15.68 -10.32
N CYS A 230 5.67 15.00 -11.42
CA CYS A 230 5.21 15.36 -12.76
C CYS A 230 4.82 14.08 -13.51
N SER A 231 4.23 14.22 -14.71
CA SER A 231 3.83 13.05 -15.51
C SER A 231 5.00 12.16 -15.98
N LYS A 232 6.26 12.62 -15.82
CA LYS A 232 7.47 11.83 -16.10
C LYS A 232 8.00 11.07 -14.86
N GLY A 233 7.43 11.31 -13.68
CA GLY A 233 7.77 10.60 -12.46
C GLY A 233 7.79 11.49 -11.21
N THR A 234 8.00 10.82 -10.07
CA THR A 234 8.14 11.45 -8.75
C THR A 234 9.59 11.49 -8.33
N ILE A 235 10.03 12.63 -7.80
CA ILE A 235 11.38 12.86 -7.29
C ILE A 235 11.29 13.18 -5.81
N PHE A 236 12.05 12.46 -4.98
CA PHE A 236 12.31 12.90 -3.62
C PHE A 236 13.23 14.13 -3.68
N TRP A 237 12.74 15.28 -3.22
CA TRP A 237 13.46 16.54 -3.28
C TRP A 237 14.36 16.72 -2.07
N LYS A 238 13.77 16.73 -0.88
CA LYS A 238 14.51 16.81 0.39
C LYS A 238 13.66 16.38 1.57
N SER A 239 14.35 16.13 2.68
CA SER A 239 13.76 15.93 4.00
C SER A 239 14.28 17.01 4.94
N VAL A 240 13.40 17.56 5.77
CA VAL A 240 13.75 18.61 6.75
C VAL A 240 13.44 18.09 8.13
N ASP A 241 14.47 18.03 8.98
CA ASP A 241 14.31 17.76 10.41
C ASP A 241 13.84 19.01 11.13
N VAL A 242 12.62 18.94 11.68
CA VAL A 242 11.96 20.02 12.42
C VAL A 242 11.76 19.65 13.89
N SER A 243 12.48 18.65 14.40
CA SER A 243 12.37 18.16 15.77
C SER A 243 12.70 19.24 16.81
N SER A 244 13.62 20.15 16.49
CA SER A 244 14.02 21.26 17.36
C SER A 244 13.08 22.47 17.28
N VAL A 245 12.09 22.47 16.39
CA VAL A 245 11.17 23.59 16.19
C VAL A 245 10.10 23.57 17.28
N ARG A 246 10.19 24.55 18.19
CA ARG A 246 9.30 24.66 19.36
C ARG A 246 7.82 24.80 19.00
N SER A 247 7.48 25.55 17.95
CA SER A 247 6.11 25.77 17.49
C SER A 247 6.04 25.66 15.97
N ARG A 248 5.21 24.73 15.48
CA ARG A 248 4.96 24.51 14.05
C ARG A 248 3.60 25.08 13.69
N ASP A 249 3.51 26.40 13.77
CA ASP A 249 2.30 27.13 13.40
C ASP A 249 2.19 27.35 11.88
N ALA A 250 1.12 28.01 11.46
CA ALA A 250 0.88 28.32 10.05
C ALA A 250 1.99 29.18 9.43
N GLU A 251 2.66 30.04 10.22
CA GLU A 251 3.72 30.91 9.72
C GLU A 251 5.00 30.11 9.46
N PHE A 252 5.34 29.18 10.36
CA PHE A 252 6.45 28.25 10.16
C PHE A 252 6.27 27.43 8.87
N TYR A 253 5.12 26.77 8.71
CA TYR A 253 4.87 25.97 7.52
C TYR A 253 4.80 26.82 6.25
N TYR A 254 4.25 28.03 6.33
CA TYR A 254 4.24 28.96 5.20
C TYR A 254 5.65 29.27 4.74
N ARG A 255 6.55 29.69 5.64
CA ARG A 255 7.95 29.99 5.30
C ARG A 255 8.69 28.78 4.74
N LEU A 256 8.44 27.61 5.32
CA LEU A 256 9.05 26.38 4.85
C LEU A 256 8.61 26.07 3.41
N LEU A 257 7.29 26.02 3.15
CA LEU A 257 6.74 25.77 1.81
C LEU A 257 7.20 26.84 0.81
N ASP A 258 7.18 28.10 1.21
CA ASP A 258 7.65 29.24 0.42
C ASP A 258 9.11 29.06 -0.02
N SER A 259 10.00 28.70 0.91
CA SER A 259 11.41 28.45 0.59
C SER A 259 11.61 27.28 -0.38
N VAL A 260 10.80 26.21 -0.27
CA VAL A 260 10.91 25.05 -1.17
C VAL A 260 10.42 25.41 -2.57
N VAL A 261 9.35 26.20 -2.69
CA VAL A 261 8.86 26.70 -3.97
C VAL A 261 9.90 27.59 -4.65
N GLU A 262 10.56 28.47 -3.90
CA GLU A 262 11.63 29.33 -4.41
C GLU A 262 12.85 28.53 -4.86
N GLU A 263 13.25 27.51 -4.09
CA GLU A 263 14.36 26.61 -4.42
C GLU A 263 14.11 25.79 -5.69
N ILE A 264 12.88 25.29 -5.88
CA ILE A 264 12.53 24.53 -7.08
C ILE A 264 12.41 25.45 -8.29
N GLY A 265 11.77 26.60 -8.10
CA GLY A 265 11.39 27.56 -9.14
C GLY A 265 9.86 27.66 -9.24
N GLU A 266 9.32 28.82 -8.88
CA GLU A 266 7.89 29.12 -8.86
C GLU A 266 7.18 28.88 -10.20
N ASN A 267 7.87 29.10 -11.31
CA ASN A 267 7.33 28.91 -12.66
C ASN A 267 7.09 27.42 -13.02
N TYR A 268 7.64 26.49 -12.24
CA TYR A 268 7.47 25.05 -12.47
C TYR A 268 6.32 24.45 -11.66
N ILE A 269 6.00 25.04 -10.51
CA ILE A 269 4.99 24.49 -9.60
C ILE A 269 3.62 25.01 -10.02
N VAL A 270 2.65 24.11 -10.11
CA VAL A 270 1.23 24.42 -10.35
C VAL A 270 0.39 24.07 -9.12
N GLN A 271 0.75 22.99 -8.44
CA GLN A 271 -0.02 22.46 -7.31
C GLN A 271 0.88 22.18 -6.11
N ILE A 272 0.34 22.40 -4.91
CA ILE A 272 0.94 21.98 -3.65
C ILE A 272 -0.05 21.11 -2.89
N VAL A 273 0.40 19.90 -2.51
CA VAL A 273 -0.38 18.93 -1.75
C VAL A 273 0.23 18.77 -0.37
N THR A 274 -0.57 18.99 0.66
CA THR A 274 -0.17 18.79 2.07
C THR A 274 -1.20 17.91 2.79
N ASP A 275 -0.87 17.46 4.00
CA ASP A 275 -1.90 16.93 4.91
C ASP A 275 -2.98 18.00 5.25
N ASN A 276 -4.02 17.57 5.97
CA ASN A 276 -5.15 18.42 6.35
C ASN A 276 -4.98 19.01 7.77
N GLU A 277 -3.75 19.12 8.29
CA GLU A 277 -3.49 19.81 9.54
C GLU A 277 -3.89 21.29 9.41
N ALA A 278 -4.52 21.86 10.45
CA ALA A 278 -5.03 23.23 10.41
C ALA A 278 -3.92 24.26 10.08
N ALA A 279 -2.71 24.07 10.62
CA ALA A 279 -1.57 24.93 10.37
C ALA A 279 -1.07 24.83 8.92
N MET A 280 -0.96 23.61 8.37
CA MET A 280 -0.62 23.36 6.95
C MET A 280 -1.65 23.98 6.00
N LYS A 281 -2.95 23.82 6.30
CA LYS A 281 -4.04 24.43 5.53
C LYS A 281 -3.94 25.96 5.51
N ALA A 282 -3.68 26.57 6.66
CA ALA A 282 -3.51 28.02 6.74
C ALA A 282 -2.27 28.49 5.96
N ALA A 283 -1.16 27.75 6.05
CA ALA A 283 0.05 28.01 5.28
C ALA A 283 -0.18 27.90 3.77
N GLY A 284 -0.81 26.83 3.31
CA GLY A 284 -1.13 26.61 1.90
C GLY A 284 -2.03 27.70 1.31
N LYS A 285 -3.07 28.11 2.06
CA LYS A 285 -3.92 29.25 1.68
C LYS A 285 -3.15 30.56 1.59
N LYS A 286 -2.27 30.83 2.56
CA LYS A 286 -1.41 32.02 2.54
C LYS A 286 -0.47 32.02 1.34
N LEU A 287 0.00 30.84 0.93
CA LEU A 287 0.84 30.66 -0.25
C LEU A 287 0.09 30.96 -1.55
N MET A 288 -1.17 30.52 -1.67
CA MET A 288 -2.04 30.89 -2.81
C MET A 288 -2.31 32.40 -2.88
N LEU A 289 -2.44 33.07 -1.73
CA LEU A 289 -2.59 34.53 -1.70
C LEU A 289 -1.34 35.25 -2.21
N LYS A 290 -0.14 34.76 -1.85
CA LYS A 290 1.14 35.28 -2.39
C LYS A 290 1.29 34.97 -3.88
N ARG A 291 0.88 33.76 -4.31
CA ARG A 291 1.08 33.21 -5.65
C ARG A 291 -0.23 32.74 -6.27
N GLN A 292 -0.88 33.64 -7.00
CA GLN A 292 -2.22 33.45 -7.53
C GLN A 292 -2.32 32.34 -8.59
N HIS A 293 -1.20 31.91 -9.19
CA HIS A 293 -1.15 30.80 -10.15
C HIS A 293 -1.00 29.42 -9.48
N LEU A 294 -0.75 29.38 -8.16
CA LEU A 294 -0.60 28.13 -7.41
C LEU A 294 -1.92 27.66 -6.83
N TYR A 295 -2.15 26.35 -6.89
CA TYR A 295 -3.25 25.69 -6.21
C TYR A 295 -2.75 24.88 -5.02
N TRP A 296 -3.20 25.23 -3.82
CA TRP A 296 -3.07 24.35 -2.66
C TRP A 296 -4.27 23.42 -2.57
N THR A 297 -4.01 22.13 -2.33
CA THR A 297 -5.03 21.10 -2.13
C THR A 297 -4.66 20.19 -0.97
N SER A 298 -5.65 19.70 -0.22
CA SER A 298 -5.43 18.68 0.79
C SER A 298 -5.15 17.32 0.17
N CYS A 299 -4.36 16.49 0.86
CA CYS A 299 -4.09 15.12 0.47
C CYS A 299 -5.36 14.26 0.49
N ALA A 300 -5.66 13.63 -0.65
CA ALA A 300 -6.78 12.72 -0.84
C ALA A 300 -6.75 11.53 0.12
N ALA A 301 -5.60 10.86 0.23
CA ALA A 301 -5.42 9.69 1.08
C ALA A 301 -5.68 10.04 2.56
N HIS A 302 -5.15 11.19 3.00
CA HIS A 302 -5.40 11.68 4.35
C HIS A 302 -6.87 12.04 4.58
N CYS A 303 -7.55 12.67 3.61
CA CYS A 303 -8.99 12.96 3.73
C CYS A 303 -9.83 11.68 3.88
N LEU A 304 -9.52 10.63 3.11
CA LEU A 304 -10.20 9.34 3.21
C LEU A 304 -9.90 8.61 4.53
N ASP A 305 -8.68 8.72 5.05
CA ASP A 305 -8.34 8.17 6.37
C ASP A 305 -9.10 8.91 7.50
N LEU A 306 -9.27 10.24 7.39
CA LEU A 306 -10.12 11.02 8.30
C LEU A 306 -11.62 10.67 8.17
N CYS A 307 -12.10 10.32 6.97
CA CYS A 307 -13.46 9.77 6.82
C CYS A 307 -13.62 8.48 7.63
N LEU A 308 -12.64 7.56 7.52
CA LEU A 308 -12.63 6.30 8.26
C LEU A 308 -12.55 6.54 9.77
N GLU A 309 -11.75 7.52 10.22
CA GLU A 309 -11.70 7.95 11.61
C GLU A 309 -13.09 8.36 12.14
N ASP A 310 -13.78 9.24 11.43
CA ASP A 310 -15.08 9.76 11.87
C ASP A 310 -16.17 8.70 11.84
N ILE A 311 -16.13 7.78 10.87
CA ILE A 311 -16.95 6.56 10.89
C ILE A 311 -16.64 5.74 12.15
N GLY A 312 -15.35 5.58 12.48
CA GLY A 312 -14.86 4.90 13.66
C GLY A 312 -15.39 5.49 14.98
N LYS A 313 -15.57 6.81 15.05
CA LYS A 313 -16.10 7.54 16.22
C LYS A 313 -17.59 7.31 16.47
N LYS A 314 -18.37 6.84 15.48
CA LYS A 314 -19.79 6.56 15.67
C LYS A 314 -19.96 5.51 16.78
N PRO A 315 -20.80 5.71 17.82
CA PRO A 315 -20.87 4.83 18.98
C PRO A 315 -21.10 3.34 18.66
N SER A 316 -21.92 3.05 17.65
CA SER A 316 -22.17 1.67 17.19
C SER A 316 -20.96 1.04 16.53
N VAL A 317 -20.14 1.82 15.82
CA VAL A 317 -18.92 1.39 15.14
C VAL A 317 -17.79 1.26 16.16
N ALA A 318 -17.57 2.29 16.98
CA ALA A 318 -16.58 2.31 18.05
C ALA A 318 -16.68 1.08 18.95
N LYS A 319 -17.91 0.66 19.30
CA LYS A 319 -18.14 -0.56 20.07
C LYS A 319 -17.62 -1.82 19.38
N VAL A 320 -17.84 -1.98 18.08
CA VAL A 320 -17.37 -3.16 17.32
C VAL A 320 -15.85 -3.15 17.20
N LEU A 321 -15.27 -1.97 16.96
CA LEU A 321 -13.82 -1.79 16.92
C LEU A 321 -13.16 -2.07 18.28
N ASP A 322 -13.78 -1.66 19.38
CA ASP A 322 -13.32 -1.98 20.74
C ASP A 322 -13.42 -3.48 21.06
N GLU A 323 -14.51 -4.14 20.64
CA GLU A 323 -14.65 -5.60 20.77
C GLU A 323 -13.55 -6.33 19.97
N ALA A 324 -13.26 -5.90 18.74
CA ALA A 324 -12.16 -6.43 17.94
C ALA A 324 -10.78 -6.18 18.58
N LYS A 325 -10.57 -4.99 19.15
CA LYS A 325 -9.35 -4.63 19.88
C LYS A 325 -9.16 -5.52 21.11
N LYS A 326 -10.21 -5.78 21.90
CA LYS A 326 -10.15 -6.68 23.06
C LYS A 326 -9.71 -8.09 22.67
N VAL A 327 -10.24 -8.63 21.58
CA VAL A 327 -9.85 -9.95 21.06
C VAL A 327 -8.37 -9.96 20.68
N THR A 328 -7.90 -8.96 19.92
CA THR A 328 -6.51 -8.93 19.46
C THR A 328 -5.52 -8.62 20.56
N CYS A 329 -5.84 -7.71 21.48
CA CYS A 329 -5.04 -7.46 22.69
C CYS A 329 -4.87 -8.73 23.51
N PHE A 330 -5.94 -9.48 23.77
CA PHE A 330 -5.82 -10.74 24.51
C PHE A 330 -4.90 -11.74 23.79
N ILE A 331 -5.10 -11.95 22.48
CA ILE A 331 -4.31 -12.91 21.70
C ILE A 331 -2.82 -12.53 21.71
N TYR A 332 -2.49 -11.26 21.47
CA TYR A 332 -1.11 -10.81 21.32
C TYR A 332 -0.38 -10.47 22.62
N ASN A 333 -1.08 -10.37 23.75
CA ASN A 333 -0.45 -10.15 25.05
C ASN A 333 0.25 -11.40 25.61
N HIS A 334 0.00 -12.59 25.06
CA HIS A 334 0.62 -13.82 25.53
C HIS A 334 1.12 -14.69 24.38
N ILE A 335 2.40 -15.09 24.43
CA ILE A 335 3.04 -15.95 23.41
C ILE A 335 2.22 -17.22 23.19
N TRP A 336 1.79 -17.85 24.29
CA TRP A 336 0.98 -19.07 24.23
C TRP A 336 -0.35 -18.89 23.47
N THR A 337 -1.04 -17.75 23.62
CA THR A 337 -2.28 -17.49 22.87
C THR A 337 -2.01 -17.17 21.40
N VAL A 338 -0.88 -16.54 21.08
CA VAL A 338 -0.45 -16.33 19.68
C VAL A 338 -0.19 -17.68 19.01
N ASP A 339 0.54 -18.58 19.65
CA ASP A 339 0.86 -19.89 19.09
C ASP A 339 -0.38 -20.75 18.94
N LEU A 340 -1.29 -20.70 19.94
CA LEU A 340 -2.57 -21.37 19.85
C LEU A 340 -3.42 -20.80 18.70
N MET A 341 -3.48 -19.49 18.53
CA MET A 341 -4.18 -18.85 17.41
C MET A 341 -3.60 -19.34 16.07
N LYS A 342 -2.27 -19.29 15.89
CA LYS A 342 -1.60 -19.79 14.69
C LYS A 342 -1.93 -21.25 14.39
N LYS A 343 -2.02 -22.11 15.41
CA LYS A 343 -2.42 -23.53 15.24
C LYS A 343 -3.80 -23.66 14.58
N TYR A 344 -4.77 -22.84 14.99
CA TYR A 344 -6.15 -22.90 14.49
C TYR A 344 -6.42 -21.99 13.27
N THR A 345 -5.51 -21.07 12.93
CA THR A 345 -5.62 -20.19 11.74
C THR A 345 -4.66 -20.58 10.62
N GLN A 346 -4.06 -21.77 10.66
CA GLN A 346 -3.10 -22.27 9.65
C GLN A 346 -1.87 -21.34 9.50
N GLY A 347 -1.35 -20.86 10.62
CA GLY A 347 -0.19 -19.96 10.67
C GLY A 347 -0.49 -18.51 10.29
N LYS A 348 -1.74 -18.17 9.96
CA LYS A 348 -2.11 -16.78 9.62
C LYS A 348 -2.06 -15.89 10.84
N GLN A 349 -1.51 -14.70 10.66
CA GLN A 349 -1.49 -13.65 11.66
C GLN A 349 -2.62 -12.65 11.43
N ILE A 350 -3.13 -12.07 12.52
CA ILE A 350 -4.08 -10.95 12.46
C ILE A 350 -3.27 -9.65 12.52
N LEU A 351 -3.47 -8.75 11.58
CA LEU A 351 -2.76 -7.46 11.57
C LEU A 351 -3.03 -6.66 12.86
N ARG A 352 -1.98 -6.05 13.40
CA ARG A 352 -2.12 -5.05 14.47
C ARG A 352 -2.37 -3.69 13.83
N PRO A 353 -3.21 -2.83 14.43
CA PRO A 353 -3.43 -1.50 13.89
C PRO A 353 -2.10 -0.74 13.90
N ALA A 354 -1.79 -0.06 12.79
CA ALA A 354 -0.65 0.83 12.73
C ALA A 354 -1.03 2.15 13.41
N LEU A 355 -0.08 2.78 14.12
CA LEU A 355 -0.31 4.05 14.81
C LEU A 355 -0.73 5.20 13.85
N THR A 356 -0.43 5.08 12.56
CA THR A 356 -0.47 6.20 11.61
C THR A 356 -1.63 6.16 10.61
N ARG A 357 -2.50 5.15 10.61
CA ARG A 357 -3.64 5.07 9.66
C ARG A 357 -4.88 4.45 10.29
N PHE A 358 -6.00 5.18 10.35
CA PHE A 358 -7.28 4.68 10.86
C PHE A 358 -7.83 3.50 10.07
N ALA A 359 -7.53 3.43 8.77
CA ALA A 359 -7.83 2.28 7.92
C ALA A 359 -7.35 0.94 8.51
N THR A 360 -6.27 0.94 9.31
CA THR A 360 -5.75 -0.31 9.90
C THR A 360 -6.67 -0.94 10.93
N HIS A 361 -7.51 -0.16 11.63
CA HIS A 361 -8.52 -0.71 12.54
C HIS A 361 -9.59 -1.50 11.77
N PHE A 362 -9.96 -1.02 10.60
CA PHE A 362 -10.93 -1.69 9.74
C PHE A 362 -10.31 -2.92 9.05
N ILE A 363 -9.08 -2.82 8.55
CA ILE A 363 -8.33 -3.98 8.00
C ILE A 363 -8.17 -5.07 9.06
N GLN A 364 -7.89 -4.69 10.32
CA GLN A 364 -7.86 -5.65 11.43
C GLN A 364 -9.22 -6.34 11.61
N LEU A 365 -10.32 -5.59 11.59
CA LEU A 365 -11.67 -6.15 11.71
C LEU A 365 -11.99 -7.14 10.58
N GLU A 366 -11.58 -6.82 9.35
CA GLU A 366 -11.69 -7.72 8.20
C GLU A 366 -10.94 -9.03 8.45
N GLU A 367 -9.69 -8.96 8.91
CA GLU A 367 -8.86 -10.13 9.15
C GLU A 367 -9.41 -11.01 10.28
N ILE A 368 -9.89 -10.41 11.39
CA ILE A 368 -10.58 -11.14 12.46
C ILE A 368 -11.80 -11.88 11.90
N THR A 369 -12.57 -11.21 11.04
CA THR A 369 -13.78 -11.77 10.42
C THR A 369 -13.43 -12.93 9.48
N ARG A 370 -12.35 -12.80 8.71
CA ARG A 370 -11.82 -13.87 7.85
C ARG A 370 -11.38 -15.10 8.66
N GLN A 371 -10.81 -14.89 9.85
CA GLN A 371 -10.40 -15.96 10.76
C GLN A 371 -11.50 -16.45 11.72
N LYS A 372 -12.77 -16.08 11.49
CA LYS A 372 -13.90 -16.43 12.37
C LYS A 372 -13.92 -17.90 12.79
N GLN A 373 -13.78 -18.82 11.84
CA GLN A 373 -13.86 -20.25 12.14
C GLN A 373 -12.69 -20.71 13.00
N GLY A 374 -11.45 -20.38 12.61
CA GLY A 374 -10.25 -20.73 13.37
C GLY A 374 -10.24 -20.13 14.78
N LEU A 375 -10.70 -18.87 14.93
CA LEU A 375 -10.85 -18.25 16.25
C LEU A 375 -11.90 -18.98 17.11
N ARG A 376 -13.06 -19.34 16.53
CA ARG A 376 -14.09 -20.08 17.28
C ARG A 376 -13.61 -21.48 17.70
N GLU A 377 -12.85 -22.16 16.85
CA GLU A 377 -12.24 -23.44 17.17
C GLU A 377 -11.19 -23.31 18.27
N MET A 378 -10.30 -22.31 18.17
CA MET A 378 -9.32 -21.99 19.21
C MET A 378 -9.99 -21.81 20.57
N PHE A 379 -10.99 -20.95 20.69
CA PHE A 379 -11.67 -20.69 21.97
C PHE A 379 -12.54 -21.86 22.47
N ASN A 380 -12.91 -22.80 21.59
CA ASN A 380 -13.61 -24.03 21.94
C ASN A 380 -12.71 -25.25 22.17
N SER A 381 -11.42 -25.13 21.86
CA SER A 381 -10.45 -26.21 21.99
C SER A 381 -10.31 -26.69 23.44
N LYS A 382 -9.90 -27.95 23.58
CA LYS A 382 -9.59 -28.53 24.89
C LYS A 382 -8.43 -27.77 25.54
N GLU A 383 -7.39 -27.48 24.76
CA GLU A 383 -6.21 -26.73 25.18
C GLU A 383 -6.57 -25.35 25.75
N PHE A 384 -7.47 -24.61 25.10
CA PHE A 384 -7.94 -23.33 25.64
C PHE A 384 -8.75 -23.50 26.92
N LYS A 385 -9.74 -24.40 26.90
CA LYS A 385 -10.66 -24.62 28.03
C LYS A 385 -9.94 -25.07 29.31
N GLU A 386 -8.90 -25.90 29.19
CA GLU A 386 -8.14 -26.43 30.33
C GLU A 386 -7.06 -25.46 30.84
N SER A 387 -6.68 -24.47 30.02
CA SER A 387 -5.69 -23.45 30.38
C SER A 387 -6.15 -22.52 31.49
N LYS A 388 -5.20 -21.77 32.07
CA LYS A 388 -5.51 -20.72 33.05
C LYS A 388 -6.45 -19.64 32.50
N TRP A 389 -6.41 -19.36 31.19
CA TRP A 389 -7.24 -18.37 30.52
C TRP A 389 -8.67 -18.86 30.29
N GLY A 390 -8.84 -20.14 29.91
CA GLY A 390 -10.16 -20.72 29.69
C GLY A 390 -11.00 -20.88 30.95
N LYS A 391 -10.33 -20.97 32.11
CA LYS A 391 -10.95 -21.06 33.45
C LYS A 391 -11.36 -19.70 34.03
N GLN A 392 -10.93 -18.58 33.45
CA GLN A 392 -11.30 -17.24 33.91
C GLN A 392 -12.80 -16.98 33.72
N LYS A 393 -13.44 -16.43 34.76
CA LYS A 393 -14.85 -16.03 34.75
C LYS A 393 -15.05 -14.52 34.51
N SER A 394 -13.96 -13.75 34.49
CA SER A 394 -13.92 -12.31 34.24
C SER A 394 -12.55 -11.91 33.67
N GLY A 395 -12.43 -10.69 33.16
CA GLY A 395 -11.19 -10.16 32.59
C GLY A 395 -11.01 -10.42 31.10
N PRO A 396 -9.83 -10.07 30.53
CA PRO A 396 -9.63 -10.00 29.08
C PRO A 396 -9.86 -11.32 28.33
N ALA A 397 -9.48 -12.46 28.91
CA ALA A 397 -9.69 -13.76 28.27
C ALA A 397 -11.17 -14.13 28.18
N TYR A 398 -11.92 -13.87 29.26
CA TYR A 398 -13.35 -14.12 29.33
C TYR A 398 -14.13 -13.22 28.36
N GLU A 399 -13.77 -11.94 28.29
CA GLU A 399 -14.35 -10.98 27.33
C GLU A 399 -14.08 -11.38 25.88
N ALA A 400 -12.83 -11.67 25.53
CA ALA A 400 -12.46 -12.11 24.18
C ALA A 400 -13.22 -13.39 23.77
N LYS A 401 -13.32 -14.37 24.68
CA LYS A 401 -14.11 -15.58 24.47
C LYS A 401 -15.59 -15.26 24.23
N LYS A 402 -16.19 -14.39 25.05
CA LYS A 402 -17.60 -13.99 24.91
C LYS A 402 -17.87 -13.32 23.57
N ILE A 403 -16.97 -12.44 23.13
CA ILE A 403 -17.06 -11.74 21.83
C ILE A 403 -16.98 -12.75 20.67
N VAL A 404 -15.94 -13.60 20.64
CA VAL A 404 -15.71 -14.57 19.55
C VAL A 404 -16.81 -15.62 19.46
N LEU A 405 -17.33 -16.09 20.61
CA LEU A 405 -18.39 -17.10 20.63
C LEU A 405 -19.79 -16.51 20.40
N GLY A 406 -19.99 -15.24 20.74
CA GLY A 406 -21.24 -14.50 20.54
C GLY A 406 -21.60 -14.32 19.06
N LYS A 407 -22.90 -14.25 18.75
CA LYS A 407 -23.40 -14.05 17.37
C LYS A 407 -23.36 -12.58 16.94
N ASP A 408 -23.59 -11.67 17.89
CA ASP A 408 -23.79 -10.24 17.63
C ASP A 408 -22.55 -9.57 17.04
N PHE A 409 -21.36 -9.88 17.56
CA PHE A 409 -20.10 -9.31 17.08
C PHE A 409 -19.91 -9.59 15.59
N TRP A 410 -20.03 -10.84 15.16
CA TRP A 410 -19.85 -11.22 13.74
C TRP A 410 -20.87 -10.58 12.82
N LYS A 411 -22.13 -10.48 13.26
CA LYS A 411 -23.16 -9.81 12.46
C LYS A 411 -22.80 -8.34 12.24
N LYS A 412 -22.49 -7.62 13.32
CA LYS A 412 -22.12 -6.21 13.25
C LYS A 412 -20.81 -5.97 12.50
N ALA A 413 -19.82 -6.85 12.67
CA ALA A 413 -18.56 -6.78 11.93
C ALA A 413 -18.78 -6.94 10.42
N ASN A 414 -19.59 -7.91 10.00
CA ASN A 414 -19.95 -8.10 8.59
C ASN A 414 -20.74 -6.91 8.02
N ASP A 415 -21.69 -6.36 8.78
CA ASP A 415 -22.43 -5.17 8.36
C ASP A 415 -21.52 -3.95 8.22
N LEU A 416 -20.51 -3.82 9.10
CA LEU A 416 -19.53 -2.75 9.06
C LEU A 416 -18.53 -2.89 7.91
N ILE A 417 -18.09 -4.12 7.57
CA ILE A 417 -17.23 -4.42 6.41
C ILE A 417 -17.81 -3.80 5.13
N LYS A 418 -19.12 -4.00 4.91
CA LYS A 418 -19.81 -3.47 3.74
C LYS A 418 -19.81 -1.94 3.65
N VAL A 419 -19.58 -1.24 4.76
CA VAL A 419 -19.54 0.22 4.81
C VAL A 419 -18.14 0.75 4.53
N TYR A 420 -17.09 0.21 5.16
CA TYR A 420 -15.75 0.76 5.00
C TYR A 420 -14.98 0.17 3.82
N GLU A 421 -15.28 -1.06 3.38
CA GLU A 421 -14.54 -1.71 2.30
C GLU A 421 -14.50 -0.85 1.03
N PRO A 422 -15.62 -0.26 0.57
CA PRO A 422 -15.58 0.65 -0.58
C PRO A 422 -14.63 1.84 -0.37
N LEU A 423 -14.61 2.44 0.83
CA LEU A 423 -13.73 3.57 1.15
C LEU A 423 -12.25 3.16 1.21
N VAL A 424 -11.95 1.98 1.76
CA VAL A 424 -10.58 1.45 1.79
C VAL A 424 -10.08 1.15 0.37
N ARG A 425 -10.95 0.71 -0.53
CA ARG A 425 -10.60 0.55 -1.96
C ARG A 425 -10.25 1.88 -2.61
N VAL A 426 -11.02 2.95 -2.35
CA VAL A 426 -10.68 4.30 -2.84
C VAL A 426 -9.37 4.79 -2.22
N LEU A 427 -9.17 4.57 -0.91
CA LEU A 427 -7.93 4.93 -0.23
C LEU A 427 -6.71 4.27 -0.88
N ARG A 428 -6.80 2.97 -1.19
CA ARG A 428 -5.73 2.23 -1.88
C ARG A 428 -5.49 2.71 -3.30
N LEU A 429 -6.56 3.12 -4.00
CA LEU A 429 -6.44 3.72 -5.33
C LEU A 429 -5.58 4.98 -5.24
N VAL A 430 -5.91 5.91 -4.33
CA VAL A 430 -5.20 7.20 -4.22
C VAL A 430 -3.82 7.13 -3.57
N ASP A 431 -3.54 6.08 -2.78
CA ASP A 431 -2.23 5.79 -2.17
C ASP A 431 -1.32 4.98 -3.11
N SER A 432 -1.81 4.62 -4.32
CA SER A 432 -1.00 3.92 -5.34
C SER A 432 -0.16 4.91 -6.15
N ASP A 433 1.11 4.58 -6.33
CA ASP A 433 2.06 5.33 -7.17
C ASP A 433 1.99 4.93 -8.66
N GLU A 434 1.12 3.99 -9.03
CA GLU A 434 1.10 3.41 -10.39
C GLU A 434 0.42 4.31 -11.42
N LYS A 435 -0.68 4.99 -11.05
CA LYS A 435 -1.50 5.76 -12.00
C LYS A 435 -1.93 7.10 -11.39
N PRO A 436 -1.96 8.20 -12.16
CA PRO A 436 -2.49 9.47 -11.70
C PRO A 436 -3.99 9.33 -11.35
N THR A 437 -4.35 9.63 -10.10
CA THR A 437 -5.69 9.31 -9.57
C THR A 437 -6.67 10.47 -9.59
N MET A 438 -6.19 11.70 -9.79
CA MET A 438 -7.01 12.92 -9.72
C MET A 438 -8.23 12.88 -10.65
N GLY A 439 -8.12 12.31 -11.84
CA GLY A 439 -9.23 12.22 -12.80
C GLY A 439 -10.34 11.25 -12.40
N PHE A 440 -10.02 10.25 -11.57
CA PHE A 440 -10.93 9.16 -11.19
C PHE A 440 -11.56 9.35 -9.83
N ILE A 441 -10.97 10.22 -9.01
CA ILE A 441 -11.21 10.21 -7.57
C ILE A 441 -12.68 10.53 -7.22
N TYR A 442 -13.33 11.42 -7.96
CA TYR A 442 -14.76 11.70 -7.79
C TYR A 442 -15.63 10.50 -8.11
N GLU A 443 -15.37 9.82 -9.23
CA GLU A 443 -16.13 8.63 -9.62
C GLU A 443 -15.89 7.49 -8.63
N ALA A 444 -14.65 7.32 -8.14
CA ALA A 444 -14.32 6.31 -7.15
C ALA A 444 -15.07 6.53 -5.83
N VAL A 445 -15.14 7.77 -5.33
CA VAL A 445 -15.91 8.11 -4.13
C VAL A 445 -17.41 7.94 -4.36
N ASP A 446 -17.93 8.35 -5.51
CA ASP A 446 -19.34 8.20 -5.85
C ASP A 446 -19.76 6.72 -5.95
N ARG A 447 -18.92 5.87 -6.56
CA ARG A 447 -19.08 4.41 -6.54
C ARG A 447 -19.03 3.84 -5.12
N ALA A 448 -18.15 4.36 -4.27
CA ALA A 448 -18.10 3.95 -2.88
C ALA A 448 -19.40 4.29 -2.13
N LYS A 449 -19.96 5.49 -2.33
CA LYS A 449 -21.25 5.88 -1.76
C LYS A 449 -22.39 4.99 -2.26
N ARG A 450 -22.47 4.72 -3.58
CA ARG A 450 -23.44 3.77 -4.16
C ARG A 450 -23.33 2.38 -3.56
N ALA A 451 -22.12 1.86 -3.38
CA ALA A 451 -21.90 0.55 -2.76
C ALA A 451 -22.38 0.51 -1.30
N ILE A 452 -22.16 1.58 -0.53
CA ILE A 452 -22.67 1.71 0.84
C ILE A 452 -24.20 1.77 0.84
N GLN A 453 -24.80 2.54 -0.07
CA GLN A 453 -26.25 2.68 -0.20
C GLN A 453 -26.95 1.34 -0.47
N GLN A 454 -26.37 0.51 -1.34
CA GLN A 454 -26.91 -0.81 -1.65
C GLN A 454 -26.84 -1.79 -0.47
N ASN A 455 -25.83 -1.64 0.40
CA ASN A 455 -25.50 -2.65 1.40
C ASN A 455 -25.82 -2.24 2.86
N CYS A 456 -26.14 -0.98 3.11
CA CYS A 456 -26.36 -0.45 4.44
C CYS A 456 -27.68 0.33 4.54
N ARG A 457 -28.59 -0.12 5.42
CA ARG A 457 -29.88 0.58 5.65
C ARG A 457 -29.71 2.01 6.17
N TYR A 458 -28.66 2.28 6.93
CA TYR A 458 -28.37 3.58 7.52
C TYR A 458 -27.32 4.37 6.72
N PHE A 459 -27.24 4.13 5.39
CA PHE A 459 -26.24 4.72 4.52
C PHE A 459 -26.20 6.26 4.60
N THR A 460 -27.34 6.91 4.79
CA THR A 460 -27.44 8.38 4.85
C THR A 460 -26.60 9.00 5.97
N GLU A 461 -26.38 8.28 7.08
CA GLU A 461 -25.51 8.75 8.16
C GLU A 461 -24.02 8.67 7.77
N TYR A 462 -23.64 7.62 7.03
CA TYR A 462 -22.27 7.43 6.54
C TYR A 462 -21.97 8.38 5.38
N GLU A 463 -22.91 8.60 4.47
CA GLU A 463 -22.78 9.57 3.38
C GLU A 463 -22.55 10.99 3.91
N LYS A 464 -23.26 11.40 4.97
CA LYS A 464 -23.01 12.70 5.60
C LYS A 464 -21.58 12.83 6.13
N ILE A 465 -21.04 11.78 6.74
CA ILE A 465 -19.64 11.78 7.21
C ILE A 465 -18.68 11.91 6.02
N ILE A 466 -18.92 11.12 4.97
CA ILE A 466 -18.13 11.15 3.73
C ILE A 466 -18.18 12.55 3.12
N ASP A 467 -19.36 13.12 2.89
CA ASP A 467 -19.53 14.44 2.26
C ASP A 467 -18.88 15.57 3.07
N ASN A 468 -19.06 15.56 4.39
CA ASN A 468 -18.47 16.58 5.27
C ASN A 468 -16.93 16.62 5.14
N ARG A 469 -16.29 15.46 5.02
CA ARG A 469 -14.83 15.36 4.86
C ARG A 469 -14.38 15.50 3.41
N TRP A 470 -15.18 15.04 2.46
CA TRP A 470 -14.93 15.09 1.03
C TRP A 470 -14.99 16.51 0.47
N ASN A 471 -15.70 17.43 1.16
CA ASN A 471 -15.82 18.83 0.74
C ASN A 471 -14.49 19.53 0.43
N PHE A 472 -13.39 19.14 1.09
CA PHE A 472 -12.07 19.72 0.86
C PHE A 472 -11.46 19.35 -0.50
N MET A 473 -11.92 18.25 -1.10
CA MET A 473 -11.50 17.79 -2.42
C MET A 473 -12.32 18.44 -3.53
N HIS A 474 -13.35 19.24 -3.22
CA HIS A 474 -14.04 20.09 -4.19
C HIS A 474 -13.20 21.33 -4.49
N SER A 475 -12.28 21.20 -5.45
CA SER A 475 -11.52 22.32 -6.01
C SER A 475 -11.61 22.33 -7.54
N ASP A 476 -11.34 23.49 -8.13
CA ASP A 476 -11.32 23.67 -9.59
C ASP A 476 -10.36 22.69 -10.25
N LEU A 477 -9.21 22.41 -9.60
CA LEU A 477 -8.19 21.50 -10.11
C LEU A 477 -8.69 20.05 -10.21
N HIS A 478 -9.33 19.53 -9.14
CA HIS A 478 -9.91 18.19 -9.18
C HIS A 478 -11.06 18.10 -10.19
N SER A 479 -11.86 19.18 -10.29
CA SER A 479 -12.98 19.25 -11.23
C SER A 479 -12.50 19.23 -12.69
N ALA A 480 -11.43 19.98 -12.99
CA ALA A 480 -10.76 19.95 -14.29
C ALA A 480 -10.18 18.56 -14.60
N GLY A 481 -9.57 17.90 -13.60
CA GLY A 481 -9.08 16.53 -13.71
C GLY A 481 -10.18 15.55 -14.12
N LYS A 482 -11.38 15.68 -13.54
CA LYS A 482 -12.56 14.88 -13.92
C LYS A 482 -12.97 15.13 -15.37
N ILE A 483 -13.11 16.39 -15.78
CA ILE A 483 -13.59 16.75 -17.13
C ILE A 483 -12.65 16.20 -18.21
N LYS A 484 -11.33 16.30 -18.01
CA LYS A 484 -10.33 15.81 -18.95
C LYS A 484 -10.35 14.28 -19.15
N TYR A 485 -10.99 13.54 -18.24
CA TYR A 485 -11.13 12.08 -18.36
C TYR A 485 -12.36 11.65 -19.19
N PHE A 486 -13.36 12.53 -19.30
CA PHE A 486 -14.61 12.26 -20.03
C PHE A 486 -14.66 12.92 -21.42
N ILE A 487 -13.57 13.54 -21.86
CA ILE A 487 -13.31 14.03 -23.21
C ILE A 487 -12.21 13.15 -23.79
#